data_AF-A0A8R2D872-F1
#
_entry.id   AF-A0A8R2D872-F1
#
_cell.length_a   1.000
_cell.length_b   1.000
_cell.length_c   1.000
_cell.angle_alpha   90.00
_cell.angle_beta   90.00
_cell.angle_gamma   90.00
#
_symmetry.space_group_name_H-M   'P 1'
#
loop_
_entity.id
_entity.type
_entity.pdbx_description
1 polymer ?
#
loop_
_entity_poly.entity_id
_entity_poly.type
_entity_poly.pdbx_seq_one_letter_code
_entity_poly.pdbx_strand_id
1 'polypeptide(L)'
;MTLNWQQQQGTLVINQQGDDQPLLQLPWQVDAQQIRITQGHWRWPQADQPLSGGLALTLDNWQQGLENTQVSGRFNLLTQGRGGKGNLVLSVGPGTLSLTDSALPFQLTGESKFADLQLFGSMPGILHGMLTDPQITLKQGALLRLRGRLLSTLEVDEARWPLAGVTLASRGINGRLQAILKAHDPNFGRFTLHLDGRASDFWPDSGRWNWRYWGDGMMQPLNAKWDVKGTGSWQDTLISLDTLNTGFDQLAYGMVQVDKPRLTLTAPVRWQRDVAHPAFNGGFTLKSGQTQFSYGGWLPPSELRFEAKGSDPSRFIWRGQLTAEDIGPVR
;
A
#
# COMPACT_ATOMS: atom_id res chain seq x y z
N MET A 1 7.19 24.41 28.13
CA MET A 1 7.09 25.25 26.92
C MET A 1 7.58 26.64 27.29
N THR A 2 8.46 27.23 26.49
CA THR A 2 8.97 28.59 26.69
C THR A 2 8.78 29.38 25.40
N LEU A 3 8.29 30.62 25.53
CA LEU A 3 8.11 31.57 24.43
C LEU A 3 8.93 32.82 24.75
N ASN A 4 9.98 33.07 23.98
CA ASN A 4 10.78 34.28 24.10
C ASN A 4 10.43 35.19 22.93
N TRP A 5 9.88 36.36 23.21
CA TRP A 5 9.42 37.30 22.18
C TRP A 5 9.98 38.69 22.44
N GLN A 6 10.50 39.33 21.38
CA GLN A 6 10.95 40.72 21.38
C GLN A 6 10.51 41.40 20.07
N GLN A 7 9.62 42.38 20.17
CA GLN A 7 9.14 43.20 19.04
C GLN A 7 8.55 42.37 17.89
N GLN A 8 9.29 42.23 16.79
CA GLN A 8 8.88 41.59 15.55
C GLN A 8 9.47 40.19 15.39
N GLN A 9 10.10 39.64 16.43
CA GLN A 9 10.73 38.32 16.37
C GLN A 9 10.66 37.58 17.70
N GLY A 10 10.65 36.26 17.65
CA GLY A 10 10.68 35.42 18.83
C GLY A 10 11.12 34.01 18.54
N THR A 11 11.14 33.18 19.57
CA THR A 11 11.39 31.74 19.45
C THR A 11 10.45 31.00 20.37
N LEU A 12 9.70 30.06 19.79
CA LEU A 12 8.92 29.08 20.53
C LEU A 12 9.78 27.82 20.76
N VAL A 13 9.92 27.39 22.01
CA VAL A 13 10.66 26.18 22.37
C VAL A 13 9.79 25.22 23.19
N ILE A 14 9.77 23.95 22.79
CA ILE A 14 9.12 22.86 23.52
C ILE A 14 10.20 21.87 23.95
N ASN A 15 10.27 21.60 25.26
CA ASN A 15 11.19 20.65 25.86
C ASN A 15 10.40 19.50 26.49
N GLN A 16 10.98 18.31 26.50
CA GLN A 16 10.54 17.19 27.32
C GLN A 16 11.25 17.25 28.68
N GLN A 17 10.56 16.87 29.76
CA GLN A 17 11.19 16.78 31.07
C GLN A 17 12.32 15.74 31.04
N GLY A 18 13.52 16.14 31.48
CA GLY A 18 14.70 15.28 31.53
C GLY A 18 15.48 15.15 30.22
N ASP A 19 15.14 15.92 29.18
CA ASP A 19 15.83 15.91 27.88
C ASP A 19 16.64 17.20 27.68
N ASP A 20 17.92 17.06 27.31
CA ASP A 20 18.88 18.18 27.20
C ASP A 20 18.68 19.05 25.94
N GLN A 21 17.92 18.53 24.97
CA GLN A 21 17.66 19.21 23.71
C GLN A 21 16.16 19.44 23.51
N PRO A 22 15.75 20.53 22.84
CA PRO A 22 14.33 20.78 22.57
C PRO A 22 13.73 19.75 21.59
N LEU A 23 12.45 19.42 21.80
CA LEU A 23 11.62 18.67 20.85
C LEU A 23 11.18 19.56 19.67
N LEU A 24 11.02 20.86 19.92
CA LEU A 24 10.61 21.83 18.90
C LEU A 24 11.26 23.17 19.19
N GLN A 25 11.82 23.80 18.18
CA GLN A 25 12.33 25.16 18.23
C GLN A 25 11.91 25.89 16.96
N LEU A 26 11.06 26.91 17.08
CA LEU A 26 10.54 27.70 15.97
C LEU A 26 10.94 29.17 16.14
N PRO A 27 12.07 29.60 15.54
CA PRO A 27 12.38 31.01 15.44
C PRO A 27 11.42 31.64 14.43
N TRP A 28 10.70 32.66 14.86
CA TRP A 28 9.70 33.34 14.04
C TRP A 28 9.97 34.83 13.95
N GLN A 29 9.60 35.43 12.83
CA GLN A 29 9.61 36.86 12.57
C GLN A 29 8.24 37.26 12.03
N VAL A 30 7.78 38.46 12.39
CA VAL A 30 6.49 39.00 11.96
C VAL A 30 6.60 40.48 11.65
N ASP A 31 6.08 40.88 10.51
CA ASP A 31 5.85 42.28 10.15
C ASP A 31 4.41 42.46 9.64
N ALA A 32 4.10 43.64 9.08
CA ALA A 32 2.76 43.95 8.60
C ALA A 32 2.35 43.10 7.39
N GLN A 33 3.31 42.57 6.64
CA GLN A 33 3.10 41.82 5.42
C GLN A 33 3.24 40.32 5.65
N GLN A 34 4.13 39.87 6.54
CA GLN A 34 4.60 38.48 6.56
C GLN A 34 4.77 37.94 7.97
N ILE A 35 4.45 36.65 8.15
CA ILE A 35 4.96 35.81 9.25
C ILE A 35 5.93 34.81 8.65
N ARG A 36 7.13 34.68 9.23
CA ARG A 36 8.18 33.78 8.74
C ARG A 36 8.72 32.90 9.85
N ILE A 37 8.95 31.63 9.53
CA ILE A 37 9.78 30.69 10.26
C ILE A 37 10.88 30.25 9.28
N THR A 38 12.15 30.46 9.61
CA THR A 38 13.26 30.23 8.65
C THR A 38 14.15 29.04 9.01
N GLN A 39 14.32 28.77 10.30
CA GLN A 39 15.19 27.72 10.83
C GLN A 39 14.48 26.96 11.95
N GLY A 40 13.23 26.57 11.69
CA GLY A 40 12.51 25.71 12.60
C GLY A 40 13.15 24.33 12.64
N HIS A 41 13.23 23.74 13.83
CA HIS A 41 13.75 22.39 14.03
C HIS A 41 12.82 21.61 14.94
N TRP A 42 12.69 20.32 14.67
CA TRP A 42 11.88 19.42 15.47
C TRP A 42 12.59 18.08 15.64
N ARG A 43 12.35 17.45 16.79
CA ARG A 43 12.84 16.12 17.14
C ARG A 43 11.74 15.37 17.86
N TRP A 44 11.64 14.08 17.55
CA TRP A 44 10.77 13.14 18.19
C TRP A 44 11.58 11.87 18.54
N PRO A 45 12.12 11.79 19.77
CA PRO A 45 13.08 10.75 20.17
C PRO A 45 12.39 9.47 20.68
N GLN A 46 11.41 8.93 19.95
CA GLN A 46 10.83 7.63 20.30
C GLN A 46 11.80 6.48 19.98
N ALA A 47 11.79 5.45 20.85
CA ALA A 47 12.85 4.46 20.99
C ALA A 47 13.15 3.64 19.71
N ASP A 48 12.15 3.37 18.88
CA ASP A 48 12.30 2.47 17.74
C ASP A 48 12.75 3.17 16.45
N GLN A 49 12.46 4.48 16.34
CA GLN A 49 12.92 5.29 15.22
C GLN A 49 12.97 6.78 15.63
N PRO A 50 14.17 7.34 15.86
CA PRO A 50 14.29 8.77 16.12
C PRO A 50 13.93 9.54 14.83
N LEU A 51 12.93 10.41 14.92
CA LEU A 51 12.55 11.30 13.84
C LEU A 51 13.04 12.71 14.15
N SER A 52 13.55 13.40 13.14
CA SER A 52 13.95 14.79 13.29
C SER A 52 13.85 15.50 11.97
N GLY A 53 13.88 16.82 12.01
CA GLY A 53 13.77 17.59 10.80
C GLY A 53 13.88 19.08 11.02
N GLY A 54 13.77 19.78 9.90
CA GLY A 54 13.67 21.22 9.86
C GLY A 54 12.35 21.63 9.23
N LEU A 55 11.99 22.88 9.45
CA LEU A 55 10.88 23.50 8.76
C LEU A 55 11.14 24.99 8.53
N ALA A 56 10.65 25.46 7.40
CA ALA A 56 10.52 26.86 7.07
C ALA A 56 9.10 27.11 6.56
N LEU A 57 8.48 28.20 6.99
CA LEU A 57 7.11 28.57 6.65
C LEU A 57 7.06 30.07 6.46
N THR A 58 6.35 30.53 5.43
CA THR A 58 6.05 31.94 5.18
C THR A 58 4.55 32.08 4.95
N LEU A 59 3.95 33.04 5.65
CA LEU A 59 2.57 33.46 5.50
C LEU A 59 2.57 34.92 5.05
N ASP A 60 2.35 35.17 3.76
CA ASP A 60 2.27 36.52 3.21
C ASP A 60 0.83 37.05 3.30
N ASN A 61 0.67 38.36 3.45
CA ASN A 61 -0.61 39.07 3.58
C ASN A 61 -1.49 38.59 4.75
N TRP A 62 -0.87 38.07 5.81
CA TRP A 62 -1.59 37.44 6.93
C TRP A 62 -2.59 38.38 7.63
N GLN A 63 -2.33 39.69 7.66
CA GLN A 63 -3.24 40.69 8.24
C GLN A 63 -4.50 40.91 7.41
N GLN A 64 -4.51 40.51 6.13
CA GLN A 64 -5.68 40.62 5.26
C GLN A 64 -6.67 39.45 5.45
N GLY A 65 -6.44 38.59 6.46
CA GLY A 65 -7.25 37.43 6.77
C GLY A 65 -6.81 36.16 6.04
N LEU A 66 -7.32 35.02 6.49
CA LEU A 66 -6.95 33.69 5.98
C LEU A 66 -7.10 33.58 4.46
N GLU A 67 -8.21 34.07 3.92
CA GLU A 67 -8.55 33.98 2.49
C GLU A 67 -7.54 34.68 1.57
N ASN A 68 -6.87 35.73 2.06
CA ASN A 68 -5.87 36.48 1.31
C ASN A 68 -4.44 36.07 1.68
N THR A 69 -4.27 35.14 2.63
CA THR A 69 -2.97 34.72 3.13
C THR A 69 -2.32 33.73 2.15
N GLN A 70 -1.16 34.09 1.62
CA GLN A 70 -0.36 33.17 0.82
C GLN A 70 0.51 32.30 1.74
N VAL A 71 0.33 30.99 1.65
CA VAL A 71 1.12 30.00 2.39
C VAL A 71 2.20 29.43 1.48
N SER A 72 3.45 29.44 1.95
CA SER A 72 4.55 28.70 1.34
C SER A 72 5.46 28.12 2.41
N GLY A 73 6.06 26.96 2.16
CA GLY A 73 6.89 26.31 3.17
C GLY A 73 7.63 25.10 2.67
N ARG A 74 8.57 24.66 3.51
CA ARG A 74 9.38 23.46 3.30
C ARG A 74 9.57 22.77 4.64
N PHE A 75 9.26 21.50 4.68
CA PHE A 75 9.43 20.63 5.83
C PHE A 75 10.34 19.48 5.40
N ASN A 76 11.36 19.17 6.20
CA ASN A 76 12.16 17.98 6.01
C ASN A 76 11.99 17.03 7.18
N LEU A 77 12.07 15.74 6.88
CA LEU A 77 12.00 14.63 7.80
C LEU A 77 13.19 13.72 7.53
N LEU A 78 14.04 13.56 8.54
CA LEU A 78 15.13 12.62 8.58
C LEU A 78 14.65 11.32 9.25
N THR A 79 14.93 10.22 8.56
CA THR A 79 14.67 8.86 9.03
C THR A 79 15.97 8.06 9.03
N GLN A 80 15.98 6.91 9.67
CA GLN A 80 17.13 6.01 9.70
C GLN A 80 16.67 4.55 9.56
N GLY A 81 17.46 3.76 8.84
CA GLY A 81 17.28 2.33 8.68
C GLY A 81 18.50 1.70 8.02
N ARG A 82 18.31 0.54 7.38
CA ARG A 82 19.34 -0.14 6.60
C ARG A 82 19.86 0.76 5.49
N GLY A 83 21.18 0.91 5.41
CA GLY A 83 21.81 1.83 4.45
C GLY A 83 21.83 3.30 4.88
N GLY A 84 21.65 3.59 6.18
CA GLY A 84 21.93 4.90 6.78
C GLY A 84 20.70 5.80 6.93
N LYS A 85 20.93 7.12 6.83
CA LYS A 85 19.87 8.15 6.93
C LYS A 85 19.07 8.23 5.63
N GLY A 86 17.77 8.49 5.73
CA GLY A 86 16.90 8.90 4.64
C GLY A 86 16.40 10.33 4.88
N ASN A 87 16.12 11.08 3.82
CA ASN A 87 15.58 12.42 3.91
C ASN A 87 14.34 12.56 3.01
N LEU A 88 13.23 12.94 3.63
CA LEU A 88 11.96 13.23 2.99
C LEU A 88 11.70 14.74 3.08
N VAL A 89 11.23 15.35 2.00
CA VAL A 89 11.04 16.78 1.87
C VAL A 89 9.63 17.04 1.34
N LEU A 90 8.83 17.75 2.13
CA LEU A 90 7.56 18.32 1.71
C LEU A 90 7.75 19.81 1.43
N SER A 91 7.52 20.23 0.19
CA SER A 91 7.37 21.64 -0.17
C SER A 91 5.90 21.95 -0.37
N VAL A 92 5.42 23.07 0.15
CA VAL A 92 4.04 23.56 -0.03
C VAL A 92 4.06 24.98 -0.56
N GLY A 93 3.05 25.30 -1.36
CA GLY A 93 2.81 26.62 -1.89
C GLY A 93 3.77 27.08 -2.99
N PRO A 94 3.65 28.35 -3.41
CA PRO A 94 2.66 29.32 -2.94
C PRO A 94 1.22 28.85 -3.20
N GLY A 95 0.39 28.81 -2.16
CA GLY A 95 -1.05 28.57 -2.28
C GLY A 95 -1.85 29.18 -1.13
N THR A 96 -3.18 29.04 -1.16
CA THR A 96 -4.07 29.57 -0.13
C THR A 96 -4.71 28.45 0.66
N LEU A 97 -5.05 28.74 1.91
CA LEU A 97 -5.97 27.94 2.72
C LEU A 97 -7.23 28.79 2.90
N SER A 98 -8.41 28.17 2.79
CA SER A 98 -9.69 28.87 2.80
C SER A 98 -10.73 28.06 3.54
N LEU A 99 -11.67 28.74 4.18
CA LEU A 99 -12.85 28.09 4.75
C LEU A 99 -13.81 27.56 3.68
N THR A 100 -13.67 28.02 2.43
CA THR A 100 -14.54 27.65 1.30
C THR A 100 -13.83 26.80 0.27
N ASP A 101 -12.67 27.25 -0.21
CA ASP A 101 -11.91 26.52 -1.23
C ASP A 101 -10.41 26.83 -1.15
N SER A 102 -9.67 25.93 -0.52
CA SER A 102 -8.22 26.00 -0.42
C SER A 102 -7.61 25.68 -1.78
N ALA A 103 -6.42 26.21 -2.05
CA ALA A 103 -5.65 25.87 -3.24
C ALA A 103 -4.17 25.90 -2.91
N LEU A 104 -3.68 24.83 -2.27
CA LEU A 104 -2.31 24.72 -1.80
C LEU A 104 -1.56 23.62 -2.57
N PRO A 105 -0.75 23.96 -3.60
CA PRO A 105 0.08 22.98 -4.26
C PRO A 105 1.12 22.44 -3.28
N PHE A 106 1.49 21.17 -3.44
CA PHE A 106 2.58 20.58 -2.66
C PHE A 106 3.40 19.61 -3.50
N GLN A 107 4.60 19.31 -3.02
CA GLN A 107 5.46 18.26 -3.55
C GLN A 107 6.17 17.55 -2.41
N LEU A 108 5.92 16.26 -2.28
CA LEU A 108 6.63 15.37 -1.35
C LEU A 108 7.66 14.56 -2.12
N THR A 109 8.94 14.68 -1.76
CA THR A 109 10.06 14.03 -2.47
C THR A 109 11.08 13.48 -1.51
N GLY A 110 11.80 12.44 -1.92
CA GLY A 110 12.96 11.93 -1.19
C GLY A 110 12.80 10.46 -0.83
N GLU A 111 13.48 10.08 0.24
CA GLU A 111 13.53 8.71 0.73
C GLU A 111 13.28 8.63 2.24
N SER A 112 12.54 7.62 2.65
CA SER A 112 12.40 7.21 4.04
C SER A 112 12.97 5.79 4.19
N LYS A 113 13.71 5.57 5.27
CA LYS A 113 14.30 4.26 5.61
C LYS A 113 13.72 3.80 6.94
N PHE A 114 13.27 2.55 7.00
CA PHE A 114 12.72 1.95 8.21
C PHE A 114 13.11 0.47 8.26
N ALA A 115 13.81 0.05 9.31
CA ALA A 115 14.36 -1.31 9.42
C ALA A 115 15.09 -1.73 8.13
N ASP A 116 14.66 -2.82 7.47
CA ASP A 116 15.22 -3.32 6.21
C ASP A 116 14.54 -2.74 4.95
N LEU A 117 13.64 -1.78 5.10
CA LEU A 117 12.85 -1.20 4.03
C LEU A 117 13.31 0.21 3.68
N GLN A 118 13.22 0.52 2.38
CA GLN A 118 13.42 1.87 1.86
C GLN A 118 12.24 2.24 0.98
N LEU A 119 11.57 3.34 1.34
CA LEU A 119 10.48 3.95 0.61
C LEU A 119 10.99 5.23 -0.07
N PHE A 120 10.72 5.44 -1.33
CA PHE A 120 11.22 6.61 -2.06
C PHE A 120 10.30 7.00 -3.21
N GLY A 121 10.26 8.29 -3.55
CA GLY A 121 9.37 8.76 -4.59
C GLY A 121 9.27 10.26 -4.72
N SER A 122 8.36 10.67 -5.60
CA SER A 122 7.94 12.05 -5.80
C SER A 122 6.42 12.06 -5.91
N MET A 123 5.76 12.87 -5.10
CA MET A 123 4.30 13.01 -5.06
C MET A 123 3.97 14.51 -5.14
N PRO A 124 3.94 15.09 -6.35
CA PRO A 124 3.34 16.40 -6.55
C PRO A 124 1.82 16.28 -6.41
N GLY A 125 1.20 17.29 -5.83
CA GLY A 125 -0.24 17.33 -5.63
C GLY A 125 -0.77 18.71 -5.36
N ILE A 126 -2.06 18.78 -5.02
CA ILE A 126 -2.73 19.98 -4.53
C ILE A 126 -3.65 19.58 -3.38
N LEU A 127 -3.59 20.34 -2.30
CA LEU A 127 -4.60 20.35 -1.25
C LEU A 127 -5.65 21.38 -1.65
N HIS A 128 -6.91 20.98 -1.71
CA HIS A 128 -8.03 21.83 -2.12
C HIS A 128 -9.31 21.58 -1.33
N GLY A 129 -10.34 22.39 -1.57
CA GLY A 129 -11.60 22.33 -0.83
C GLY A 129 -11.55 23.03 0.52
N MET A 130 -12.63 22.90 1.30
CA MET A 130 -12.77 23.58 2.58
C MET A 130 -11.67 23.14 3.56
N LEU A 131 -11.08 24.07 4.33
CA LEU A 131 -10.07 23.75 5.33
C LEU A 131 -10.55 22.73 6.39
N THR A 132 -11.86 22.66 6.62
CA THR A 132 -12.50 21.71 7.54
C THR A 132 -12.76 20.33 6.94
N ASP A 133 -12.72 20.20 5.61
CA ASP A 133 -12.85 18.93 4.87
C ASP A 133 -11.92 18.95 3.63
N PRO A 134 -10.60 19.02 3.84
CA PRO A 134 -9.65 19.19 2.75
C PRO A 134 -9.55 17.91 1.93
N GLN A 135 -9.28 18.09 0.64
CA GLN A 135 -8.99 17.01 -0.29
C GLN A 135 -7.57 17.15 -0.83
N ILE A 136 -6.92 16.03 -1.06
CA ILE A 136 -5.60 15.97 -1.68
C ILE A 136 -5.73 15.26 -3.01
N THR A 137 -5.37 15.93 -4.11
CA THR A 137 -5.31 15.31 -5.43
C THR A 137 -3.86 15.24 -5.90
N LEU A 138 -3.40 14.03 -6.22
CA LEU A 138 -2.06 13.77 -6.72
C LEU A 138 -1.97 14.06 -8.22
N LYS A 139 -0.97 14.84 -8.61
CA LYS A 139 -0.74 15.31 -9.98
C LYS A 139 0.05 14.28 -10.80
N GLN A 140 0.19 14.56 -12.09
CA GLN A 140 1.06 13.80 -12.97
C GLN A 140 2.49 13.73 -12.42
N GLY A 141 3.12 12.56 -12.54
CA GLY A 141 4.43 12.27 -11.96
C GLY A 141 4.40 11.76 -10.52
N ALA A 142 3.23 11.68 -9.86
CA ALA A 142 3.10 11.07 -8.54
C ALA A 142 3.40 9.57 -8.58
N LEU A 143 4.48 9.17 -7.90
CA LEU A 143 5.02 7.83 -7.90
C LEU A 143 5.69 7.52 -6.56
N LEU A 144 5.25 6.42 -5.94
CA LEU A 144 5.85 5.85 -4.76
C LEU A 144 6.53 4.52 -5.11
N ARG A 145 7.70 4.27 -4.53
CA ARG A 145 8.43 3.01 -4.66
C ARG A 145 8.90 2.50 -3.31
N LEU A 146 8.99 1.19 -3.18
CA LEU A 146 9.54 0.51 -2.01
C LEU A 146 10.50 -0.59 -2.45
N ARG A 147 11.57 -0.80 -1.68
CA ARG A 147 12.50 -1.93 -1.83
C ARG A 147 12.95 -2.43 -0.47
N GLY A 148 13.45 -3.65 -0.43
CA GLY A 148 14.01 -4.29 0.76
C GLY A 148 13.17 -5.46 1.27
N ARG A 149 13.46 -5.90 2.49
CA ARG A 149 12.93 -7.15 3.03
C ARG A 149 11.64 -6.92 3.82
N LEU A 150 10.54 -7.55 3.40
CA LEU A 150 9.21 -7.39 4.02
C LEU A 150 8.89 -8.50 5.03
N LEU A 151 9.29 -9.74 4.72
CA LEU A 151 9.14 -10.92 5.56
C LEU A 151 10.51 -11.61 5.71
N SER A 152 10.60 -12.67 6.51
CA SER A 152 11.87 -13.37 6.76
C SER A 152 12.59 -13.83 5.49
N THR A 153 11.85 -14.21 4.44
CA THR A 153 12.39 -14.75 3.18
C THR A 153 12.05 -13.93 1.94
N LEU A 154 11.05 -13.04 2.02
CA LEU A 154 10.58 -12.27 0.88
C LEU A 154 11.37 -10.96 0.73
N GLU A 155 12.18 -10.89 -0.32
CA GLU A 155 12.92 -9.69 -0.72
C GLU A 155 12.19 -8.96 -1.84
N VAL A 156 11.91 -7.68 -1.63
CA VAL A 156 11.25 -6.81 -2.61
C VAL A 156 12.32 -6.08 -3.43
N ASP A 157 12.46 -6.48 -4.69
CA ASP A 157 13.34 -5.80 -5.65
C ASP A 157 12.78 -4.40 -5.97
N GLU A 158 11.47 -4.32 -6.23
CA GLU A 158 10.73 -3.07 -6.43
C GLU A 158 9.23 -3.31 -6.22
N ALA A 159 8.62 -2.57 -5.30
CA ALA A 159 7.18 -2.31 -5.30
C ALA A 159 6.94 -0.88 -5.80
N ARG A 160 6.00 -0.70 -6.73
CA ARG A 160 5.77 0.55 -7.43
C ARG A 160 4.29 0.90 -7.45
N TRP A 161 3.94 2.09 -6.95
CA TRP A 161 2.59 2.65 -6.97
C TRP A 161 2.54 3.96 -7.76
N PRO A 162 2.07 3.93 -9.01
CA PRO A 162 1.66 5.13 -9.72
C PRO A 162 0.40 5.72 -9.06
N LEU A 163 0.46 7.00 -8.70
CA LEU A 163 -0.60 7.65 -7.90
C LEU A 163 -1.24 8.85 -8.61
N ALA A 164 -0.88 9.12 -9.87
CA ALA A 164 -1.44 10.25 -10.61
C ALA A 164 -2.97 10.14 -10.73
N GLY A 165 -3.67 11.23 -10.39
CA GLY A 165 -5.13 11.31 -10.39
C GLY A 165 -5.83 10.66 -9.19
N VAL A 166 -5.08 10.09 -8.25
CA VAL A 166 -5.65 9.62 -6.98
C VAL A 166 -6.01 10.84 -6.13
N THR A 167 -7.22 10.82 -5.58
CA THR A 167 -7.71 11.82 -4.63
C THR A 167 -7.96 11.17 -3.28
N LEU A 168 -7.48 11.80 -2.22
CA LEU A 168 -7.74 11.45 -0.84
C LEU A 168 -8.66 12.50 -0.24
N ALA A 169 -9.81 12.06 0.27
CA ALA A 169 -10.77 12.88 1.00
C ALA A 169 -11.13 12.19 2.32
N SER A 170 -11.83 12.91 3.21
CA SER A 170 -12.36 12.34 4.46
C SER A 170 -13.20 11.06 4.23
N ARG A 171 -14.02 11.06 3.18
CA ARG A 171 -14.86 9.93 2.77
C ARG A 171 -14.09 8.73 2.23
N GLY A 172 -12.87 8.93 1.74
CA GLY A 172 -12.06 7.84 1.22
C GLY A 172 -11.20 8.20 0.02
N ILE A 173 -10.59 7.15 -0.50
CA ILE A 173 -9.72 7.20 -1.67
C ILE A 173 -10.58 7.11 -2.93
N ASN A 174 -10.30 7.99 -3.88
CA ASN A 174 -10.96 8.07 -5.18
C ASN A 174 -9.93 7.99 -6.31
N GLY A 175 -10.28 7.29 -7.39
CA GLY A 175 -9.44 7.21 -8.59
C GLY A 175 -8.79 5.85 -8.79
N ARG A 176 -7.77 5.80 -9.64
CA ARG A 176 -7.14 4.55 -10.07
C ARG A 176 -6.03 4.15 -9.11
N LEU A 177 -6.14 2.96 -8.53
CA LEU A 177 -5.13 2.38 -7.65
C LEU A 177 -4.37 1.29 -8.40
N GLN A 178 -3.06 1.46 -8.52
CA GLN A 178 -2.18 0.48 -9.15
C GLN A 178 -1.00 0.11 -8.25
N ALA A 179 -0.60 -1.15 -8.33
CA ALA A 179 0.65 -1.64 -7.77
C ALA A 179 1.34 -2.60 -8.73
N ILE A 180 2.66 -2.53 -8.79
CA ILE A 180 3.51 -3.51 -9.47
C ILE A 180 4.54 -3.95 -8.44
N LEU A 181 4.61 -5.25 -8.17
CA LEU A 181 5.55 -5.86 -7.25
C LEU A 181 6.47 -6.78 -8.02
N LYS A 182 7.77 -6.53 -7.94
CA LYS A 182 8.83 -7.45 -8.32
C LYS A 182 9.53 -7.88 -7.05
N ALA A 183 9.58 -9.18 -6.83
CA ALA A 183 10.15 -9.74 -5.62
C ALA A 183 10.81 -11.08 -5.92
N HIS A 184 11.62 -11.52 -4.96
CA HIS A 184 12.18 -12.84 -4.96
C HIS A 184 12.08 -13.47 -3.58
N ASP A 185 11.89 -14.79 -3.58
CA ASP A 185 11.90 -15.62 -2.38
C ASP A 185 12.71 -16.89 -2.69
N PRO A 186 13.54 -17.40 -1.77
CA PRO A 186 14.30 -18.63 -1.97
C PRO A 186 13.48 -19.83 -2.43
N ASN A 187 12.20 -19.92 -2.04
CA ASN A 187 11.29 -21.01 -2.39
C ASN A 187 10.48 -20.74 -3.67
N PHE A 188 10.11 -19.48 -3.93
CA PHE A 188 9.27 -19.13 -5.08
C PHE A 188 10.04 -18.55 -6.26
N GLY A 189 11.37 -18.43 -6.14
CA GLY A 189 12.22 -17.78 -7.12
C GLY A 189 11.83 -16.31 -7.29
N ARG A 190 12.04 -15.78 -8.50
CA ARG A 190 11.62 -14.43 -8.89
C ARG A 190 10.20 -14.44 -9.42
N PHE A 191 9.46 -13.39 -9.12
CA PHE A 191 8.10 -13.21 -9.61
C PHE A 191 7.70 -11.75 -9.74
N THR A 192 6.70 -11.51 -10.58
CA THR A 192 6.07 -10.20 -10.76
C THR A 192 4.58 -10.32 -10.51
N LEU A 193 4.03 -9.42 -9.70
CA LEU A 193 2.60 -9.28 -9.46
C LEU A 193 2.15 -7.87 -9.84
N HIS A 194 1.00 -7.79 -10.47
CA HIS A 194 0.33 -6.56 -10.86
C HIS A 194 -1.03 -6.49 -10.21
N LEU A 195 -1.41 -5.28 -9.82
CA LEU A 195 -2.73 -4.92 -9.30
C LEU A 195 -3.17 -3.63 -9.97
N ASP A 196 -4.41 -3.60 -10.45
CA ASP A 196 -5.00 -2.42 -11.08
C ASP A 196 -6.48 -2.37 -10.74
N GLY A 197 -6.94 -1.24 -10.25
CA GLY A 197 -8.31 -1.07 -9.81
C GLY A 197 -8.75 0.38 -9.75
N ARG A 198 -10.04 0.59 -9.46
CA ARG A 198 -10.63 1.91 -9.28
C ARG A 198 -11.39 1.97 -7.96
N ALA A 199 -11.06 2.97 -7.17
CA ALA A 199 -11.66 3.27 -5.89
C ALA A 199 -12.68 4.42 -6.02
N SER A 200 -13.73 4.34 -5.22
CA SER A 200 -14.78 5.35 -5.04
C SER A 200 -15.09 5.44 -3.56
N ASP A 201 -14.75 6.59 -2.95
CA ASP A 201 -14.89 6.85 -1.51
C ASP A 201 -14.41 5.66 -0.65
N PHE A 202 -13.29 5.05 -1.04
CA PHE A 202 -12.84 3.79 -0.45
C PHE A 202 -12.03 3.99 0.83
N TRP A 203 -12.49 3.32 1.89
CA TRP A 203 -11.73 2.96 3.08
C TRP A 203 -11.89 1.46 3.34
N PRO A 204 -11.00 0.81 4.12
CA PRO A 204 -11.29 -0.54 4.60
C PRO A 204 -12.67 -0.57 5.26
N ASP A 205 -13.52 -1.48 4.77
CA ASP A 205 -14.89 -1.69 5.24
C ASP A 205 -15.91 -0.55 4.95
N SER A 206 -15.59 0.42 4.08
CA SER A 206 -16.51 1.49 3.61
C SER A 206 -16.25 1.89 2.16
N GLY A 207 -17.32 2.09 1.38
CA GLY A 207 -17.20 2.53 -0.02
C GLY A 207 -16.85 1.37 -0.95
N ARG A 208 -16.17 1.65 -2.07
CA ARG A 208 -15.92 0.62 -3.08
C ARG A 208 -14.55 0.70 -3.72
N TRP A 209 -13.90 -0.45 -3.84
CA TRP A 209 -12.73 -0.65 -4.69
C TRP A 209 -12.91 -1.91 -5.53
N ASN A 210 -12.87 -1.76 -6.86
CA ASN A 210 -12.84 -2.90 -7.79
C ASN A 210 -11.43 -3.07 -8.31
N TRP A 211 -10.95 -4.30 -8.42
CA TRP A 211 -9.59 -4.60 -8.89
C TRP A 211 -9.52 -5.80 -9.81
N ARG A 212 -8.42 -5.83 -10.57
CA ARG A 212 -7.88 -7.01 -11.23
C ARG A 212 -6.43 -7.18 -10.81
N TYR A 213 -5.98 -8.41 -10.82
CA TYR A 213 -4.59 -8.76 -10.53
C TYR A 213 -4.12 -9.81 -11.52
N TRP A 214 -2.82 -9.81 -11.79
CA TRP A 214 -2.17 -10.81 -12.62
C TRP A 214 -0.69 -10.89 -12.30
N GLY A 215 -0.05 -11.97 -12.68
CA GLY A 215 1.38 -12.11 -12.51
C GLY A 215 1.87 -13.50 -12.83
N ASP A 216 3.17 -13.67 -12.69
CA ASP A 216 3.88 -14.89 -13.03
C ASP A 216 5.20 -14.99 -12.27
N GLY A 217 5.74 -16.20 -12.21
CA GLY A 217 7.01 -16.48 -11.56
C GLY A 217 7.47 -17.92 -11.77
N MET A 218 8.54 -18.30 -11.07
CA MET A 218 9.13 -19.64 -11.18
C MET A 218 9.44 -20.23 -9.80
N MET A 219 8.69 -21.26 -9.42
CA MET A 219 8.94 -22.03 -8.20
C MET A 219 10.15 -22.94 -8.39
N GLN A 220 11.31 -22.50 -7.89
CA GLN A 220 12.59 -23.20 -8.06
C GLN A 220 12.57 -24.65 -7.57
N PRO A 221 12.03 -24.97 -6.37
CA PRO A 221 12.02 -26.34 -5.86
C PRO A 221 11.27 -27.35 -6.74
N LEU A 222 10.28 -26.89 -7.53
CA LEU A 222 9.49 -27.74 -8.43
C LEU A 222 9.90 -27.60 -9.90
N ASN A 223 10.88 -26.74 -10.21
CA ASN A 223 11.23 -26.34 -11.56
C ASN A 223 9.98 -26.03 -12.42
N ALA A 224 9.06 -25.25 -11.85
CA ALA A 224 7.74 -25.00 -12.40
C ALA A 224 7.49 -23.51 -12.53
N LYS A 225 7.01 -23.09 -13.70
CA LYS A 225 6.50 -21.72 -13.90
C LYS A 225 5.06 -21.68 -13.42
N TRP A 226 4.68 -20.58 -12.79
CA TRP A 226 3.31 -20.32 -12.40
C TRP A 226 2.84 -19.00 -12.98
N ASP A 227 1.54 -18.92 -13.22
CA ASP A 227 0.87 -17.67 -13.55
C ASP A 227 -0.46 -17.59 -12.82
N VAL A 228 -0.90 -16.35 -12.57
CA VAL A 228 -2.14 -16.04 -11.89
C VAL A 228 -2.81 -14.86 -12.57
N LYS A 229 -4.14 -14.88 -12.61
CA LYS A 229 -4.96 -13.70 -12.88
C LYS A 229 -6.32 -13.82 -12.21
N GLY A 230 -6.93 -12.68 -11.93
CA GLY A 230 -8.28 -12.64 -11.36
C GLY A 230 -8.81 -11.22 -11.19
N THR A 231 -10.02 -11.15 -10.67
CA THR A 231 -10.77 -9.91 -10.42
C THR A 231 -11.50 -10.02 -9.10
N GLY A 232 -11.74 -8.89 -8.46
CA GLY A 232 -12.51 -8.83 -7.23
C GLY A 232 -12.91 -7.41 -6.87
N SER A 233 -13.55 -7.30 -5.71
CA SER A 233 -14.01 -6.03 -5.17
C SER A 233 -14.04 -6.04 -3.65
N TRP A 234 -13.86 -4.87 -3.05
CA TRP A 234 -14.13 -4.59 -1.65
C TRP A 234 -15.22 -3.55 -1.67
N GLN A 235 -16.42 -3.96 -1.26
CA GLN A 235 -17.56 -3.07 -1.14
C GLN A 235 -18.03 -3.12 0.31
N ASP A 236 -17.91 -1.99 0.99
CA ASP A 236 -18.21 -1.88 2.42
C ASP A 236 -17.54 -3.04 3.15
N THR A 237 -18.24 -3.82 3.95
CA THR A 237 -17.68 -4.96 4.70
C THR A 237 -17.51 -6.25 3.87
N LEU A 238 -17.85 -6.27 2.59
CA LEU A 238 -17.79 -7.46 1.73
C LEU A 238 -16.56 -7.42 0.82
N ILE A 239 -15.68 -8.41 0.95
CA ILE A 239 -14.62 -8.70 -0.02
C ILE A 239 -15.07 -9.84 -0.93
N SER A 240 -15.04 -9.62 -2.23
CA SER A 240 -15.33 -10.61 -3.27
C SER A 240 -14.10 -10.87 -4.13
N LEU A 241 -13.82 -12.14 -4.40
CA LEU A 241 -12.94 -12.59 -5.47
C LEU A 241 -13.85 -13.23 -6.52
N ASP A 242 -14.09 -12.50 -7.61
CA ASP A 242 -15.07 -12.86 -8.63
C ASP A 242 -14.49 -13.84 -9.65
N THR A 243 -13.20 -13.68 -9.97
CA THR A 243 -12.48 -14.60 -10.84
C THR A 243 -11.12 -14.94 -10.25
N LEU A 244 -10.73 -16.21 -10.41
CA LEU A 244 -9.39 -16.72 -10.17
C LEU A 244 -9.05 -17.65 -11.32
N ASN A 245 -7.85 -17.52 -11.83
CA ASN A 245 -7.30 -18.44 -12.79
C ASN A 245 -5.78 -18.51 -12.54
N THR A 246 -5.35 -19.58 -11.88
CA THR A 246 -3.94 -19.78 -11.48
C THR A 246 -3.50 -21.21 -11.75
N GLY A 247 -2.21 -21.42 -11.98
CA GLY A 247 -1.67 -22.77 -12.08
C GLY A 247 -0.21 -22.80 -12.46
N PHE A 248 0.27 -24.02 -12.69
CA PHE A 248 1.64 -24.29 -13.11
C PHE A 248 1.69 -24.80 -14.55
N ASP A 249 2.84 -24.65 -15.21
CA ASP A 249 3.12 -25.35 -16.48
C ASP A 249 3.32 -26.85 -16.27
N GLN A 250 3.91 -27.23 -15.14
CA GLN A 250 4.04 -28.60 -14.64
C GLN A 250 4.18 -28.57 -13.12
N LEU A 251 3.86 -29.68 -12.45
CA LEU A 251 4.12 -29.83 -11.03
C LEU A 251 4.80 -31.16 -10.78
N ALA A 252 6.10 -31.13 -10.50
CA ALA A 252 6.88 -32.32 -10.14
C ALA A 252 7.16 -32.30 -8.63
N TYR A 253 6.61 -33.26 -7.89
CA TYR A 253 6.84 -33.39 -6.46
C TYR A 253 6.99 -34.86 -6.05
N GLY A 254 8.16 -35.21 -5.51
CA GLY A 254 8.49 -36.58 -5.15
C GLY A 254 8.39 -37.52 -6.34
N MET A 255 7.47 -38.49 -6.26
CA MET A 255 7.23 -39.50 -7.31
C MET A 255 6.13 -39.11 -8.30
N VAL A 256 5.55 -37.91 -8.19
CA VAL A 256 4.37 -37.48 -8.95
C VAL A 256 4.74 -36.33 -9.88
N GLN A 257 4.35 -36.46 -11.15
CA GLN A 257 4.41 -35.37 -12.13
C GLN A 257 3.00 -35.10 -12.65
N VAL A 258 2.49 -33.89 -12.42
CA VAL A 258 1.17 -33.45 -12.86
C VAL A 258 1.33 -32.46 -14.01
N ASP A 259 0.71 -32.76 -15.15
CA ASP A 259 0.70 -31.84 -16.30
C ASP A 259 -0.30 -30.68 -16.07
N LYS A 260 0.19 -29.45 -16.23
CA LYS A 260 -0.59 -28.20 -16.24
C LYS A 260 -1.74 -28.10 -15.23
N PRO A 261 -1.50 -28.29 -13.91
CA PRO A 261 -2.57 -28.15 -12.92
C PRO A 261 -3.05 -26.70 -12.87
N ARG A 262 -4.38 -26.51 -12.86
CA ARG A 262 -5.04 -25.21 -12.94
C ARG A 262 -6.20 -25.11 -11.96
N LEU A 263 -6.15 -24.11 -11.08
CA LEU A 263 -7.19 -23.75 -10.14
C LEU A 263 -8.01 -22.57 -10.66
N THR A 264 -9.33 -22.73 -10.68
CA THR A 264 -10.29 -21.68 -11.05
C THR A 264 -11.46 -21.65 -10.07
N LEU A 265 -12.26 -20.57 -10.09
CA LEU A 265 -13.49 -20.49 -9.31
C LEU A 265 -14.65 -21.13 -10.07
N THR A 266 -15.46 -21.93 -9.38
CA THR A 266 -16.81 -22.32 -9.83
C THR A 266 -17.88 -21.39 -9.30
N ALA A 267 -17.60 -20.67 -8.21
CA ALA A 267 -18.40 -19.59 -7.66
C ALA A 267 -17.51 -18.54 -6.99
N PRO A 268 -17.87 -17.24 -6.99
CA PRO A 268 -17.09 -16.20 -6.34
C PRO A 268 -16.76 -16.54 -4.88
N VAL A 269 -15.54 -16.24 -4.45
CA VAL A 269 -15.21 -16.27 -3.02
C VAL A 269 -15.73 -14.99 -2.41
N ARG A 270 -16.56 -15.09 -1.39
CA ARG A 270 -17.11 -13.96 -0.65
C ARG A 270 -16.67 -14.05 0.80
N TRP A 271 -16.15 -12.95 1.32
CA TRP A 271 -15.78 -12.78 2.71
C TRP A 271 -16.51 -11.56 3.27
N GLN A 272 -17.57 -11.84 4.03
CA GLN A 272 -18.28 -10.87 4.83
C GLN A 272 -17.50 -10.63 6.12
N ARG A 273 -16.93 -9.43 6.26
CA ARG A 273 -16.12 -8.99 7.41
C ARG A 273 -16.93 -8.33 8.53
N ASP A 274 -18.26 -8.37 8.40
CA ASP A 274 -19.14 -7.85 9.44
C ASP A 274 -18.96 -8.67 10.72
N VAL A 275 -18.72 -7.99 11.85
CA VAL A 275 -18.41 -8.65 13.13
C VAL A 275 -19.61 -9.40 13.70
N ALA A 276 -20.83 -8.94 13.42
CA ALA A 276 -22.06 -9.57 13.89
C ALA A 276 -22.44 -10.81 13.04
N HIS A 277 -22.21 -10.76 11.74
CA HIS A 277 -22.55 -11.83 10.79
C HIS A 277 -21.36 -12.17 9.87
N PRO A 278 -20.23 -12.65 10.41
CA PRO A 278 -19.08 -13.01 9.60
C PRO A 278 -19.40 -14.25 8.77
N ALA A 279 -19.03 -14.22 7.50
CA ALA A 279 -19.24 -15.34 6.60
C ALA A 279 -18.14 -15.41 5.56
N PHE A 280 -17.74 -16.64 5.23
CA PHE A 280 -16.81 -16.95 4.18
C PHE A 280 -17.36 -18.09 3.35
N ASN A 281 -17.42 -17.92 2.04
CA ASN A 281 -17.84 -18.98 1.12
C ASN A 281 -17.11 -18.86 -0.22
N GLY A 282 -16.93 -19.98 -0.92
CA GLY A 282 -16.37 -19.98 -2.27
C GLY A 282 -16.43 -21.35 -2.92
N GLY A 283 -16.49 -21.38 -4.24
CA GLY A 283 -16.47 -22.61 -5.04
C GLY A 283 -15.24 -22.65 -5.92
N PHE A 284 -14.58 -23.80 -5.97
CA PHE A 284 -13.31 -23.99 -6.66
C PHE A 284 -13.34 -25.26 -7.52
N THR A 285 -12.57 -25.23 -8.60
CA THR A 285 -12.22 -26.42 -9.37
C THR A 285 -10.72 -26.42 -9.68
N LEU A 286 -10.06 -27.51 -9.35
CA LEU A 286 -8.68 -27.82 -9.73
C LEU A 286 -8.72 -28.87 -10.83
N LYS A 287 -8.31 -28.49 -12.04
CA LYS A 287 -8.17 -29.40 -13.18
C LYS A 287 -6.70 -29.69 -13.42
N SER A 288 -6.36 -30.92 -13.72
CA SER A 288 -5.03 -31.31 -14.17
C SER A 288 -5.10 -32.08 -15.47
N GLY A 289 -4.02 -32.02 -16.24
CA GLY A 289 -3.75 -33.01 -17.27
C GLY A 289 -3.40 -34.38 -16.64
N GLN A 290 -2.78 -35.22 -17.45
CA GLN A 290 -2.31 -36.53 -17.01
C GLN A 290 -1.35 -36.38 -15.82
N THR A 291 -1.51 -37.27 -14.84
CA THR A 291 -0.55 -37.42 -13.75
C THR A 291 0.26 -38.68 -13.98
N GLN A 292 1.58 -38.58 -13.92
CA GLN A 292 2.50 -39.69 -14.08
C GLN A 292 3.17 -40.00 -12.74
N PHE A 293 3.36 -41.28 -12.47
CA PHE A 293 4.10 -41.75 -11.31
C PHE A 293 5.41 -42.41 -11.73
N SER A 294 6.47 -42.19 -10.96
CA SER A 294 7.81 -42.76 -11.24
C SER A 294 7.85 -44.30 -11.25
N TYR A 295 6.88 -44.96 -10.62
CA TYR A 295 6.71 -46.43 -10.67
C TYR A 295 6.01 -46.93 -11.95
N GLY A 296 5.76 -46.04 -12.93
CA GLY A 296 5.19 -46.38 -14.24
C GLY A 296 3.67 -46.28 -14.34
N GLY A 297 2.96 -46.02 -13.24
CA GLY A 297 1.53 -45.76 -13.25
C GLY A 297 1.18 -44.37 -13.79
N TRP A 298 -0.08 -44.18 -14.20
CA TRP A 298 -0.61 -42.86 -14.58
C TRP A 298 -2.08 -42.71 -14.16
N LEU A 299 -2.51 -41.46 -13.97
CA LEU A 299 -3.93 -41.09 -13.87
C LEU A 299 -4.33 -40.26 -15.09
N PRO A 300 -5.52 -40.49 -15.66
CA PRO A 300 -6.08 -39.62 -16.68
C PRO A 300 -6.28 -38.19 -16.12
N PRO A 301 -6.59 -37.23 -17.00
CA PRO A 301 -7.01 -35.90 -16.57
C PRO A 301 -8.03 -35.97 -15.43
N SER A 302 -7.81 -35.16 -14.42
CA SER A 302 -8.59 -35.20 -13.19
C SER A 302 -9.16 -33.82 -12.86
N GLU A 303 -10.34 -33.82 -12.24
CA GLU A 303 -11.02 -32.63 -11.76
C GLU A 303 -11.38 -32.82 -10.29
N LEU A 304 -10.85 -31.95 -9.43
CA LEU A 304 -11.26 -31.82 -8.05
C LEU A 304 -12.14 -30.58 -7.91
N ARG A 305 -13.44 -30.78 -7.64
CA ARG A 305 -14.35 -29.69 -7.27
C ARG A 305 -14.47 -29.62 -5.76
N PHE A 306 -14.37 -28.43 -5.20
CA PHE A 306 -14.56 -28.23 -3.77
C PHE A 306 -15.18 -26.88 -3.44
N GLU A 307 -15.92 -26.86 -2.34
CA GLU A 307 -16.51 -25.66 -1.77
C GLU A 307 -15.92 -25.41 -0.39
N ALA A 308 -15.68 -24.14 -0.08
CA ALA A 308 -15.27 -23.69 1.24
C ALA A 308 -16.42 -22.92 1.90
N LYS A 309 -16.61 -23.14 3.21
CA LYS A 309 -17.58 -22.40 4.02
C LYS A 309 -17.05 -22.18 5.44
N GLY A 310 -17.14 -20.97 5.96
CA GLY A 310 -16.58 -20.61 7.26
C GLY A 310 -16.99 -19.21 7.73
N SER A 311 -16.26 -18.68 8.71
CA SER A 311 -16.40 -17.28 9.17
C SER A 311 -15.44 -16.34 8.44
N ASP A 312 -14.25 -16.81 8.10
CA ASP A 312 -13.17 -16.02 7.50
C ASP A 312 -12.13 -16.93 6.81
N PRO A 313 -11.20 -16.38 6.01
CA PRO A 313 -10.19 -17.17 5.29
C PRO A 313 -9.25 -18.01 6.15
N SER A 314 -9.16 -17.76 7.46
CA SER A 314 -8.35 -18.57 8.39
C SER A 314 -9.17 -19.65 9.11
N ARG A 315 -10.51 -19.61 9.00
CA ARG A 315 -11.44 -20.52 9.69
C ARG A 315 -12.58 -20.95 8.78
N PHE A 316 -12.35 -22.01 8.01
CA PHE A 316 -13.37 -22.61 7.16
C PHE A 316 -13.24 -24.13 7.11
N ILE A 317 -14.34 -24.79 6.76
CA ILE A 317 -14.35 -26.19 6.35
C ILE A 317 -14.51 -26.27 4.84
N TRP A 318 -14.04 -27.36 4.24
CA TRP A 318 -14.23 -27.62 2.82
C TRP A 318 -14.84 -28.99 2.58
N ARG A 319 -15.58 -29.12 1.48
CA ARG A 319 -16.13 -30.38 0.98
C ARG A 319 -15.85 -30.45 -0.52
N GLY A 320 -15.38 -31.59 -0.99
CA GLY A 320 -15.08 -31.76 -2.41
C GLY A 320 -15.24 -33.17 -2.91
N GLN A 321 -15.21 -33.30 -4.23
CA GLN A 321 -15.27 -34.55 -4.96
C GLN A 321 -14.16 -34.55 -6.02
N LEU A 322 -13.36 -35.60 -6.02
CA LEU A 322 -12.39 -35.88 -7.07
C LEU A 322 -13.03 -36.80 -8.10
N THR A 323 -13.00 -36.37 -9.35
CA THR A 323 -13.39 -37.20 -10.51
C THR A 323 -12.18 -37.33 -11.42
N ALA A 324 -11.82 -38.56 -11.72
CA ALA A 324 -10.95 -38.92 -12.83
C ALA A 324 -11.81 -39.70 -13.83
N GLU A 325 -11.47 -39.67 -15.11
CA GLU A 325 -12.13 -40.50 -16.13
C GLU A 325 -11.99 -42.01 -15.82
N ASP A 326 -12.32 -42.90 -16.77
CA ASP A 326 -12.37 -44.35 -16.57
C ASP A 326 -11.03 -44.93 -16.05
N ILE A 327 -10.88 -44.98 -14.73
CA ILE A 327 -9.86 -45.79 -14.06
C ILE A 327 -10.39 -47.22 -14.07
N GLY A 328 -10.04 -47.96 -15.13
CA GLY A 328 -10.07 -49.43 -15.14
C GLY A 328 -9.24 -49.99 -13.99
N PRO A 329 -9.52 -51.22 -13.52
CA PRO A 329 -9.06 -51.70 -12.22
C PRO A 329 -7.52 -51.71 -12.12
N VAL A 330 -6.99 -51.06 -11.09
CA VAL A 330 -5.59 -51.19 -10.67
C VAL A 330 -5.45 -52.53 -9.95
N ARG A 331 -4.64 -53.45 -10.49
CA ARG A 331 -4.25 -54.71 -9.82
C ARG A 331 -2.96 -54.54 -9.06
#